data_AF-A0A1C7MVL2-F1
#
_entry.id   AF-A0A1C7MVL2-F1
#
_cell.length_a   1.000
_cell.length_b   1.000
_cell.length_c   1.000
_cell.angle_alpha   90.00
_cell.angle_beta   90.00
_cell.angle_gamma   90.00
#
_symmetry.space_group_name_H-M   'P 1'
#
loop_
_entity.id
_entity.type
_entity.pdbx_description
1 polymer ?
#
loop_
_entity_poly.entity_id
_entity_poly.type
_entity_poly.pdbx_seq_one_letter_code
_entity_poly.pdbx_strand_id
1 'polypeptide(L)'
;MEDQPASDRLLDTTDIILLSAIGIGTAAWFGRHQIANLLFGKKEQPALVTSAPKRERNFVKVMEEQGRKVIVFYGSQTGTAEGYAARLAKECSQRFGVSCMTADLELYDLTYLDQLPKDKVAIFILATYGEGEPTDNAVDFWDLLTEEEEPSFSEN
;
A
#
# COMPACT_ATOMS: atom_id res chain seq x y z
N MET A 1 -2.89 61.41 51.82
CA MET A 1 -2.45 60.30 50.97
C MET A 1 -2.63 59.04 51.79
N GLU A 2 -3.73 58.33 51.59
CA GLU A 2 -3.95 57.03 52.22
C GLU A 2 -4.04 55.98 51.13
N ASP A 3 -3.08 55.07 51.21
CA ASP A 3 -2.90 53.83 50.49
C ASP A 3 -4.19 53.00 50.56
N GLN A 4 -4.74 52.60 49.41
CA GLN A 4 -5.75 51.55 49.34
C GLN A 4 -5.10 50.27 48.81
N PRO A 5 -5.29 49.13 49.51
CA PRO A 5 -4.54 47.92 49.23
C PRO A 5 -4.92 47.35 47.87
N ALA A 6 -3.91 46.99 47.09
CA ALA A 6 -4.03 46.11 45.94
C ALA A 6 -4.65 44.79 46.43
N SER A 7 -5.95 44.62 46.25
CA SER A 7 -6.56 43.30 46.33
C SER A 7 -6.06 42.53 45.11
N ASP A 8 -5.01 41.75 45.27
CA ASP A 8 -4.57 40.74 44.31
C ASP A 8 -5.70 39.73 44.11
N ARG A 9 -6.61 40.06 43.18
CA ARG A 9 -7.61 39.13 42.68
C ARG A 9 -6.87 38.15 41.78
N LEU A 10 -6.42 37.06 42.40
CA LEU A 10 -5.73 35.93 41.76
C LEU A 10 -6.48 35.32 40.55
N LEU A 11 -7.74 35.72 40.30
CA LEU A 11 -8.50 35.44 39.09
C LEU A 11 -9.29 36.70 38.72
N ASP A 12 -8.87 37.42 37.69
CA ASP A 12 -9.64 38.56 37.17
C ASP A 12 -10.81 38.08 36.29
N THR A 13 -11.81 38.94 36.09
CA THR A 13 -12.98 38.64 35.25
C THR A 13 -12.56 38.23 33.84
N THR A 14 -11.48 38.84 33.35
CA THR A 14 -10.87 38.54 32.06
C THR A 14 -10.30 37.12 31.99
N ASP A 15 -9.65 36.66 33.06
CA ASP A 15 -9.09 35.30 33.15
C ASP A 15 -10.20 34.24 33.24
N ILE A 16 -11.29 34.55 33.94
CA ILE A 16 -12.46 33.66 34.02
C ILE A 16 -13.11 33.47 32.64
N ILE A 17 -13.20 34.53 31.83
CA ILE A 17 -13.71 34.46 30.46
C ILE A 17 -12.76 33.64 29.57
N LEU A 18 -11.45 33.81 29.71
CA LEU A 18 -10.47 33.06 28.93
C LEU A 18 -10.49 31.56 29.26
N LEU A 19 -10.51 31.22 30.56
CA LEU A 19 -10.53 29.82 31.03
C LEU A 19 -11.82 29.12 30.66
N SER A 20 -12.96 29.81 30.71
CA SER A 20 -14.25 29.25 30.27
C SER A 20 -14.29 29.02 28.76
N ALA A 21 -13.76 29.94 27.94
CA ALA A 21 -13.68 29.76 26.49
C ALA A 21 -12.79 28.56 26.10
N ILE A 22 -11.62 28.41 26.75
CA ILE A 22 -10.71 27.28 26.54
C ILE A 22 -11.33 25.97 27.03
N GLY A 23 -12.00 25.99 28.18
CA GLY A 23 -12.73 24.84 28.72
C GLY A 23 -13.83 24.34 27.80
N ILE A 24 -14.63 25.24 27.22
CA ILE A 24 -15.69 24.88 26.28
C ILE A 24 -15.09 24.35 24.96
N GLY A 25 -14.03 24.98 24.46
CA GLY A 25 -13.35 24.52 23.25
C GLY A 25 -12.71 23.13 23.39
N THR A 26 -12.06 22.86 24.53
CA THR A 26 -11.47 21.55 24.82
C THR A 26 -12.53 20.48 25.05
N ALA A 27 -13.62 20.80 25.75
CA ALA A 27 -14.76 19.91 25.92
C ALA A 27 -15.44 19.57 24.56
N ALA A 28 -15.59 20.55 23.67
CA ALA A 28 -16.12 20.33 22.32
C ALA A 28 -15.16 19.47 21.47
N TRP A 29 -13.84 19.71 21.57
CA TRP A 29 -12.82 18.93 20.85
C TRP A 29 -12.77 17.47 21.33
N PHE A 30 -13.00 17.22 22.61
CA PHE A 30 -13.08 15.86 23.16
C PHE A 30 -14.43 15.19 22.88
N GLY A 31 -15.53 15.95 22.99
CA GLY A 31 -16.89 15.51 22.69
C GLY A 31 -17.09 15.14 21.22
N ARG A 32 -16.35 15.76 20.28
CA ARG A 32 -16.40 15.40 18.85
C ARG A 32 -16.05 13.93 18.62
N HIS A 33 -15.19 13.32 19.45
CA HIS A 33 -14.80 11.93 19.29
C HIS A 33 -15.92 10.96 19.70
N GLN A 34 -16.71 11.32 20.72
CA GLN A 34 -17.89 10.54 21.12
C GLN A 34 -19.09 10.75 20.21
N ILE A 35 -19.33 11.99 19.75
CA ILE A 35 -20.40 12.30 18.80
C ILE A 35 -20.11 11.69 17.42
N ALA A 36 -18.84 11.66 16.98
CA ALA A 36 -18.46 10.94 15.76
C ALA A 36 -18.76 9.44 15.87
N ASN A 37 -18.49 8.80 17.02
CA ASN A 37 -18.85 7.40 17.22
C ASN A 37 -20.37 7.18 17.31
N LEU A 38 -21.15 8.17 17.75
CA LEU A 38 -22.61 8.05 17.80
C LEU A 38 -23.28 8.32 16.45
N LEU A 39 -22.75 9.25 15.64
CA LEU A 39 -23.27 9.61 14.32
C LEU A 39 -22.75 8.70 13.20
N PHE A 40 -21.54 8.14 13.32
CA PHE A 40 -20.95 7.22 12.34
C PHE A 40 -20.93 5.75 12.82
N GLY A 41 -21.22 5.49 14.10
CA GLY A 41 -21.28 4.13 14.64
C GLY A 41 -22.71 3.61 14.71
N LYS A 42 -23.19 3.07 13.58
CA LYS A 42 -23.89 1.77 13.49
C LYS A 42 -24.37 1.55 12.04
N LYS A 43 -23.44 1.27 11.13
CA LYS A 43 -23.79 0.52 9.91
C LYS A 43 -23.73 -0.95 10.31
N GLU A 44 -24.88 -1.53 10.65
CA GLU A 44 -25.03 -2.98 10.74
C GLU A 44 -24.66 -3.55 9.37
N GLN A 45 -23.42 -4.01 9.25
CA GLN A 45 -23.04 -4.87 8.14
C GLN A 45 -23.81 -6.18 8.36
N PRO A 46 -24.66 -6.63 7.41
CA PRO A 46 -25.11 -8.01 7.46
C PRO A 46 -23.84 -8.87 7.46
N ALA A 47 -23.86 -9.97 8.22
CA ALA A 47 -22.72 -10.88 8.35
C ALA A 47 -22.33 -11.44 6.97
N LEU A 48 -21.54 -10.66 6.23
CA LEU A 48 -20.72 -11.11 5.13
C LEU A 48 -19.60 -11.87 5.79
N VAL A 49 -19.53 -13.16 5.48
CA VAL A 49 -18.33 -13.96 5.60
C VAL A 49 -17.14 -13.13 5.12
N THR A 50 -16.37 -12.56 6.04
CA THR A 50 -15.17 -11.81 5.69
C THR A 50 -14.10 -12.82 5.31
N SER A 51 -14.20 -13.37 4.10
CA SER A 51 -12.99 -13.74 3.38
C SER A 51 -12.13 -12.48 3.33
N ALA A 52 -10.89 -12.55 3.82
CA ALA A 52 -9.91 -11.48 3.66
C ALA A 52 -9.98 -10.92 2.23
N PRO A 53 -9.80 -9.60 2.01
CA PRO A 53 -9.81 -9.04 0.66
C PRO A 53 -8.80 -9.83 -0.17
N LYS A 54 -9.30 -10.60 -1.15
CA LYS A 54 -8.48 -11.44 -2.01
C LYS A 54 -7.53 -10.50 -2.74
N ARG A 55 -6.24 -10.56 -2.43
CA ARG A 55 -5.21 -9.75 -3.09
C ARG A 55 -5.35 -9.92 -4.59
N GLU A 56 -5.47 -8.82 -5.33
CA GLU A 56 -5.55 -8.85 -6.79
C GLU A 56 -4.26 -9.48 -7.34
N ARG A 57 -4.39 -10.61 -8.05
CA ARG A 57 -3.27 -11.38 -8.62
C ARG A 57 -3.03 -11.05 -10.09
N ASN A 58 -3.99 -10.44 -10.79
CA ASN A 58 -3.76 -9.98 -12.16
C ASN A 58 -2.86 -8.73 -12.12
N PHE A 59 -1.58 -8.93 -12.45
CA PHE A 59 -0.60 -7.85 -12.41
C PHE A 59 -0.87 -6.77 -13.47
N VAL A 60 -1.48 -7.10 -14.61
CA VAL A 60 -1.81 -6.13 -15.67
C VAL A 60 -2.78 -5.08 -15.14
N LYS A 61 -3.83 -5.53 -14.44
CA LYS A 61 -4.79 -4.64 -13.78
C LYS A 61 -4.13 -3.79 -12.70
N VAL A 62 -3.26 -4.40 -11.88
CA VAL A 62 -2.50 -3.66 -10.85
C VAL A 62 -1.61 -2.59 -11.47
N MET A 63 -0.95 -2.88 -12.61
CA MET A 63 -0.17 -1.88 -13.34
C MET A 63 -1.03 -0.72 -13.84
N GLU A 64 -2.27 -0.97 -14.27
CA GLU A 64 -3.19 0.07 -14.75
C GLU A 64 -3.67 0.97 -13.61
N GLU A 65 -4.17 0.35 -12.54
CA GLU A 65 -4.65 1.07 -11.36
C GLU A 65 -3.57 1.95 -10.74
N GLN A 66 -2.31 1.51 -10.79
CA GLN A 66 -1.16 2.23 -10.24
C GLN A 66 -0.43 3.11 -11.28
N GLY A 67 -0.85 3.13 -12.55
CA GLY A 67 -0.17 3.88 -13.61
C GLY A 67 1.29 3.47 -13.80
N ARG A 68 1.61 2.18 -13.68
CA ARG A 68 2.96 1.62 -13.89
C ARG A 68 3.14 1.25 -15.36
N LYS A 69 4.29 1.64 -15.92
CA LYS A 69 4.70 1.29 -17.28
C LYS A 69 5.67 0.12 -17.30
N VAL A 70 6.43 -0.07 -16.22
CA VAL A 70 7.40 -1.17 -16.12
C VAL A 70 7.14 -1.97 -14.85
N ILE A 71 7.14 -3.28 -14.97
CA ILE A 71 7.12 -4.23 -13.85
C ILE A 71 8.39 -5.07 -13.87
N VAL A 72 9.04 -5.19 -12.73
CA VAL A 72 10.25 -6.02 -12.56
C VAL A 72 9.91 -7.16 -11.61
N PHE A 73 9.74 -8.35 -12.17
CA PHE A 73 9.56 -9.58 -11.43
C PHE A 73 10.89 -10.10 -10.89
N TYR A 74 10.89 -10.68 -9.69
CA TYR A 74 12.07 -11.32 -9.13
C TYR A 74 11.80 -12.75 -8.64
N GLY A 75 12.71 -13.66 -8.95
CA GLY A 75 12.83 -14.99 -8.35
C GLY A 75 14.04 -15.02 -7.43
N SER A 76 13.87 -15.18 -6.12
CA SER A 76 14.91 -14.93 -5.13
C SER A 76 14.78 -15.81 -3.89
N GLN A 77 15.86 -16.50 -3.51
CA GLN A 77 15.90 -17.30 -2.28
C GLN A 77 16.27 -16.47 -1.04
N THR A 78 17.33 -15.66 -1.15
CA THR A 78 17.93 -14.90 -0.04
C THR A 78 17.89 -13.38 -0.23
N GLY A 79 17.11 -12.90 -1.19
CA GLY A 79 16.88 -11.46 -1.43
C GLY A 79 17.85 -10.77 -2.40
N THR A 80 18.78 -11.49 -3.03
CA THR A 80 19.76 -10.86 -3.95
C THR A 80 19.11 -10.37 -5.23
N ALA A 81 18.31 -11.22 -5.89
CA ALA A 81 17.58 -10.86 -7.10
C ALA A 81 16.50 -9.80 -6.83
N GLU A 82 15.83 -9.88 -5.67
CA GLU A 82 14.91 -8.84 -5.19
C GLU A 82 15.63 -7.48 -5.05
N GLY A 83 16.81 -7.47 -4.44
CA GLY A 83 17.63 -6.26 -4.31
C GLY A 83 18.03 -5.67 -5.66
N TYR A 84 18.34 -6.49 -6.66
CA TYR A 84 18.59 -6.03 -8.03
C TYR A 84 17.34 -5.49 -8.71
N ALA A 85 16.18 -6.13 -8.51
CA ALA A 85 14.91 -5.64 -9.04
C ALA A 85 14.55 -4.26 -8.47
N ALA A 86 14.71 -4.08 -7.16
CA ALA A 86 14.47 -2.81 -6.49
C ALA A 86 15.41 -1.70 -6.99
N ARG A 87 16.70 -2.02 -7.18
CA ARG A 87 17.68 -1.08 -7.75
C ARG A 87 17.33 -0.70 -9.18
N LEU A 88 16.99 -1.68 -10.02
CA LEU A 88 16.61 -1.45 -11.41
C LEU A 88 15.35 -0.59 -11.52
N ALA A 89 14.30 -0.90 -10.76
CA ALA A 89 13.06 -0.12 -10.76
C ALA A 89 13.29 1.34 -10.30
N LYS A 90 14.17 1.53 -9.31
CA LYS A 90 14.58 2.87 -8.85
C LYS A 90 15.35 3.64 -9.92
N GLU A 91 16.34 3.02 -10.56
CA GLU A 91 17.11 3.66 -11.63
C GLU A 91 16.25 3.98 -12.85
N CYS A 92 15.35 3.07 -13.21
CA CYS A 92 14.34 3.21 -14.26
C CYS A 92 13.51 4.50 -14.05
N SER A 93 13.03 4.68 -12.81
CA SER A 93 12.27 5.87 -12.43
C SER A 93 13.12 7.15 -12.41
N GLN A 94 14.34 7.07 -11.88
CA GLN A 94 15.20 8.25 -11.71
C GLN A 94 15.85 8.75 -12.99
N ARG A 95 16.30 7.85 -13.88
CA ARG A 95 17.04 8.20 -15.09
C ARG A 95 16.13 8.47 -16.28
N PHE A 96 15.02 7.74 -16.39
CA PHE A 96 14.14 7.80 -17.55
C PHE A 96 12.77 8.41 -17.25
N GLY A 97 12.46 8.70 -15.98
CA GLY A 97 11.15 9.25 -15.60
C GLY A 97 9.99 8.27 -15.82
N VAL A 98 10.29 6.98 -15.95
CA VAL A 98 9.29 5.93 -16.21
C VAL A 98 8.75 5.41 -14.88
N SER A 99 7.44 5.21 -14.77
CA SER A 99 6.84 4.62 -13.56
C SER A 99 7.11 3.12 -13.51
N CYS A 100 7.97 2.68 -12.60
CA CYS A 100 8.40 1.28 -12.49
C CYS A 100 7.98 0.71 -11.12
N MET A 101 7.63 -0.59 -11.06
CA MET A 101 7.34 -1.32 -9.83
C MET A 101 8.10 -2.65 -9.78
N THR A 102 8.29 -3.19 -8.58
CA THR A 102 8.82 -4.55 -8.38
C THR A 102 7.71 -5.49 -7.94
N ALA A 103 7.82 -6.75 -8.32
CA ALA A 103 6.83 -7.78 -8.04
C ALA A 103 7.49 -9.11 -7.70
N ASP A 104 7.00 -9.76 -6.65
CA ASP A 104 7.30 -11.16 -6.38
C ASP A 104 6.51 -12.03 -7.36
N LEU A 105 7.14 -13.03 -7.98
CA LEU A 105 6.48 -13.93 -8.91
C LEU A 105 5.31 -14.68 -8.27
N GLU A 106 5.48 -15.18 -7.03
CA GLU A 106 4.46 -15.98 -6.33
C GLU A 106 3.16 -15.18 -6.07
N LEU A 107 3.28 -13.86 -5.93
CA LEU A 107 2.17 -12.99 -5.57
C LEU A 107 1.23 -12.66 -6.74
N TYR A 108 1.67 -12.88 -7.98
CA TYR A 108 0.92 -12.56 -9.18
C TYR A 108 0.68 -13.79 -10.05
N ASP A 109 -0.39 -13.73 -10.83
CA ASP A 109 -0.72 -14.77 -11.79
C ASP A 109 -0.12 -14.38 -13.15
N LEU A 110 0.83 -15.17 -13.64
CA LEU A 110 1.59 -14.90 -14.85
C LEU A 110 0.94 -15.49 -16.11
N THR A 111 -0.20 -16.16 -15.96
CA THR A 111 -1.04 -16.55 -17.11
C THR A 111 -1.53 -15.32 -17.88
N TYR A 112 -1.62 -14.15 -17.24
CA TYR A 112 -2.00 -12.86 -17.85
C TYR A 112 -0.86 -12.15 -18.60
N LEU A 113 0.29 -12.81 -18.83
CA LEU A 113 1.42 -12.22 -19.58
C LEU A 113 1.05 -11.81 -21.01
N ASP A 114 0.13 -12.53 -21.62
CA ASP A 114 -0.44 -12.25 -22.94
C ASP A 114 -1.31 -10.98 -22.98
N GLN A 115 -1.90 -10.59 -21.84
CA GLN A 115 -2.67 -9.35 -21.71
C GLN A 115 -1.79 -8.11 -21.53
N LEU A 116 -0.47 -8.26 -21.42
CA LEU A 116 0.44 -7.12 -21.21
C LEU A 116 0.37 -6.16 -22.43
N PRO A 117 -0.07 -4.90 -22.24
CA PRO A 117 -0.16 -3.94 -23.33
C PRO A 117 1.21 -3.62 -23.94
N LYS A 118 1.23 -3.32 -25.25
CA LYS A 118 2.46 -3.04 -26.01
C LYS A 118 3.25 -1.83 -25.51
N ASP A 119 2.63 -0.93 -24.75
CA ASP A 119 3.26 0.25 -24.16
C ASP A 119 3.78 0.01 -22.72
N LYS A 120 3.69 -1.22 -22.22
CA LYS A 120 4.24 -1.65 -20.93
C LYS A 120 5.37 -2.66 -21.14
N VAL A 121 6.24 -2.78 -20.14
CA VAL A 121 7.39 -3.69 -20.16
C VAL A 121 7.42 -4.56 -18.91
N ALA A 122 7.62 -5.86 -19.09
CA ALA A 122 7.94 -6.79 -18.01
C ALA A 122 9.42 -7.19 -18.07
N ILE A 123 10.10 -7.16 -16.92
CA ILE A 123 11.50 -7.53 -16.76
C ILE A 123 11.57 -8.64 -15.71
N PHE A 124 12.39 -9.66 -15.93
CA PHE A 124 12.57 -10.78 -15.00
C PHE A 124 14.01 -10.83 -14.50
N ILE A 125 14.18 -10.84 -13.17
CA ILE A 125 15.47 -11.06 -12.51
C ILE A 125 15.35 -12.34 -11.68
N LEU A 126 15.85 -13.44 -12.22
CA LEU A 126 15.68 -14.76 -11.64
C LEU A 126 17.02 -15.28 -11.15
N ALA A 127 17.07 -15.71 -9.89
CA ALA A 127 18.15 -16.54 -9.39
C ALA A 127 17.86 -18.01 -9.70
N THR A 128 18.91 -18.81 -9.87
CA THR A 128 18.84 -20.27 -9.89
C THR A 128 19.35 -20.80 -8.56
N TYR A 129 18.84 -21.95 -8.14
CA TYR A 129 19.26 -22.64 -6.93
C TYR A 129 19.75 -24.06 -7.24
N GLY A 130 20.55 -24.65 -6.35
CA GLY A 130 21.06 -26.02 -6.48
C GLY A 130 21.75 -26.29 -7.82
N GLU A 131 21.23 -27.28 -8.55
CA GLU A 131 21.74 -27.76 -9.84
C GLU A 131 21.08 -27.06 -11.05
N GLY A 132 20.49 -25.88 -10.86
CA GLY A 132 19.79 -25.11 -11.89
C GLY A 132 18.27 -25.07 -11.72
N GLU A 133 17.77 -25.41 -10.54
CA GLU A 133 16.35 -25.31 -10.19
C GLU A 133 15.92 -23.83 -10.02
N PRO A 134 14.63 -23.51 -10.24
CA PRO A 134 14.10 -22.21 -9.89
C PRO A 134 14.16 -21.97 -8.37
N THR A 135 14.04 -20.71 -7.95
CA THR A 135 13.81 -20.38 -6.53
C THR A 135 12.38 -20.72 -6.12
N ASP A 136 12.14 -20.88 -4.81
CA ASP A 136 10.83 -21.29 -4.28
C ASP A 136 9.68 -20.41 -4.80
N ASN A 137 9.88 -19.09 -4.86
CA ASN A 137 8.87 -18.14 -5.31
C ASN A 137 8.68 -18.09 -6.84
N ALA A 138 9.49 -18.83 -7.60
CA ALA A 138 9.48 -18.86 -9.06
C ALA A 138 9.03 -20.22 -9.63
N VAL A 139 8.69 -21.20 -8.78
CA VAL A 139 8.28 -22.55 -9.21
C VAL A 139 7.05 -22.50 -10.12
N ASP A 140 5.97 -21.82 -9.69
CA ASP A 140 4.75 -21.68 -10.51
C ASP A 140 5.03 -21.06 -11.90
N PHE A 141 5.98 -20.11 -11.95
CA PHE A 141 6.38 -19.48 -13.21
C PHE A 141 7.22 -20.41 -14.08
N TRP A 142 8.09 -21.21 -13.47
CA TRP A 142 8.90 -22.19 -14.16
C TRP A 142 8.03 -23.30 -14.77
N ASP A 143 7.05 -23.78 -14.01
CA ASP A 143 6.10 -24.78 -14.47
C ASP A 143 5.29 -24.25 -15.67
N LEU A 144 4.75 -23.03 -15.55
CA LEU A 144 4.05 -22.34 -16.65
C LEU A 144 4.87 -22.28 -17.95
N LEU A 145 6.19 -22.14 -17.87
CA LEU A 145 7.07 -22.04 -19.04
C LEU A 145 7.53 -23.39 -19.59
N THR A 146 7.52 -24.44 -18.78
CA THR A 146 8.09 -25.75 -19.11
C THR A 146 7.05 -26.84 -19.33
N GLU A 147 5.79 -26.57 -19.01
CA GLU A 147 4.67 -27.41 -19.41
C GLU A 147 4.69 -27.66 -20.93
N GLU A 148 4.66 -28.94 -21.32
CA GLU A 148 4.65 -29.38 -22.72
C GLU A 148 3.29 -29.21 -23.41
N GLU A 149 2.30 -28.64 -22.69
CA GLU A 149 0.98 -28.33 -23.23
C GLU A 149 1.03 -27.04 -24.09
N GLU A 150 0.09 -26.92 -25.04
CA GLU A 150 0.02 -25.69 -25.85
C GLU A 150 -0.21 -24.47 -24.94
N PRO A 151 0.47 -23.33 -25.20
CA PRO A 151 0.32 -22.15 -24.38
C PRO A 151 -1.15 -21.71 -24.34
N SER A 152 -1.76 -21.81 -23.16
CA SER A 152 -3.12 -21.32 -22.92
C SER A 152 -3.09 -19.81 -22.77
N PHE A 153 -3.59 -19.11 -23.78
CA PHE A 153 -3.80 -17.66 -23.72
C PHE A 153 -5.05 -17.35 -22.91
N SER A 154 -5.02 -16.27 -22.15
CA SER A 154 -6.19 -15.80 -21.41
C SER A 154 -7.29 -15.37 -22.37
N GLU A 155 -8.52 -15.86 -22.15
CA GLU A 155 -9.67 -15.44 -22.97
C GLU A 155 -10.01 -13.97 -22.69
N ASN A 156 -10.12 -13.16 -23.75
CA ASN A 156 -10.46 -11.73 -23.70
C ASN A 156 -11.92 -11.47 -23.31
#